data_AF-A0A7T0FZ30-F1
#
_entry.id   AF-A0A7T0FZ30-F1
#
_cell.length_a   1.000
_cell.length_b   1.000
_cell.length_c   1.000
_cell.angle_alpha   90.00
_cell.angle_beta   90.00
_cell.angle_gamma   90.00
#
_symmetry.space_group_name_H-M   'P 1'
#
loop_
_entity.id
_entity.type
_entity.pdbx_description
1 polymer ?
#
loop_
_entity_poly.entity_id
_entity_poly.type
_entity_poly.pdbx_seq_one_letter_code
_entity_poly.pdbx_strand_id
1 'polypeptide(L)'
;MKSTKRAVVLIGHGGVPKDLPRGWVTELKRMESERRAKGGEPSQMEIEADQKIRNWPRTPENDPYRMGLESLAVQLESLLEDERLVVAYNEFCSPSIEMAVTDLANEGFSQIALVTTMVTPGGSHADGEIPEEVAKLQKRFPDAQIRYAWPFDLSKVAELIKYQVSQIEFFSE
;
A
#
# COMPACT_ATOMS: atom_id res chain seq x y z
N MET A 1 -33.14 3.06 -0.33
CA MET A 1 -31.86 2.63 -0.94
C MET A 1 -30.86 2.53 0.21
N LYS A 2 -30.15 1.40 0.38
CA LYS A 2 -29.04 1.35 1.35
C LYS A 2 -28.00 2.37 0.90
N SER A 3 -27.56 3.24 1.81
CA SER A 3 -26.45 4.17 1.54
C SER A 3 -25.22 3.36 1.12
N THR A 4 -24.65 3.68 -0.04
CA THR A 4 -23.43 3.03 -0.53
C THR A 4 -22.25 3.55 0.27
N LYS A 5 -21.63 2.68 1.07
CA LYS A 5 -20.40 3.03 1.80
C LYS A 5 -19.20 2.96 0.85
N ARG A 6 -18.45 4.07 0.76
CA ARG A 6 -17.27 4.24 -0.09
C ARG A 6 -16.00 4.27 0.75
N ALA A 7 -14.93 3.65 0.29
CA ALA A 7 -13.63 3.69 0.93
C ALA A 7 -12.50 3.88 -0.08
N VAL A 8 -11.42 4.51 0.38
CA VAL A 8 -10.13 4.62 -0.31
C VAL A 8 -9.09 3.90 0.53
N VAL A 9 -8.31 3.03 -0.11
CA VAL A 9 -7.12 2.40 0.48
C VAL A 9 -5.89 3.06 -0.15
N LEU A 10 -5.19 3.87 0.65
CA LEU A 10 -3.90 4.46 0.28
C LEU A 10 -2.79 3.44 0.55
N ILE A 11 -2.11 3.02 -0.50
CA ILE A 11 -1.10 1.97 -0.47
C ILE A 11 0.30 2.60 -0.48
N GLY A 12 1.03 2.38 0.60
CA GLY A 12 2.47 2.62 0.65
C GLY A 12 3.27 1.36 0.32
N HIS A 13 4.55 1.54 0.00
CA HIS A 13 5.47 0.42 -0.18
C HIS A 13 5.61 -0.41 1.11
N GLY A 14 5.82 0.29 2.23
CA GLY A 14 6.11 -0.30 3.53
C GLY A 14 7.61 -0.45 3.75
N GLY A 15 8.11 0.15 4.83
CA GLY A 15 9.52 0.17 5.16
C GLY A 15 9.91 -0.99 6.08
N VAL A 16 11.16 -1.43 5.99
CA VAL A 16 11.77 -2.26 7.02
C VAL A 16 12.15 -1.34 8.20
N PRO A 17 11.68 -1.60 9.43
CA PRO A 17 12.09 -0.80 10.58
C PRO A 17 13.60 -0.90 10.79
N LYS A 18 14.24 0.23 11.12
CA LYS A 18 15.71 0.32 11.26
C LYS A 18 16.30 -0.62 12.32
N ASP A 19 15.53 -0.93 13.35
CA ASP A 19 15.89 -1.79 14.48
C ASP A 19 15.49 -3.27 14.28
N LEU A 20 14.86 -3.61 13.15
CA LEU A 20 14.52 -4.99 12.83
C LEU A 20 15.80 -5.81 12.56
N PRO A 21 15.93 -7.03 13.10
CA PRO A 21 17.02 -7.92 12.74
C PRO A 21 17.08 -8.18 11.23
N ARG A 22 18.15 -7.71 10.57
CA ARG A 22 18.31 -7.78 9.10
C ARG A 22 18.13 -9.18 8.52
N GLY A 23 18.57 -10.21 9.25
CA GLY A 23 18.46 -11.60 8.82
C GLY A 23 17.03 -12.08 8.62
N TRP A 24 16.03 -11.45 9.26
CA TRP A 24 14.63 -11.85 9.10
C TRP A 24 14.08 -11.51 7.72
N VAL A 25 14.42 -10.32 7.20
CA VAL A 25 14.00 -9.91 5.85
C VAL A 25 14.68 -10.79 4.81
N THR A 26 15.97 -11.07 4.98
CA THR A 26 16.71 -11.97 4.09
C THR A 26 16.08 -13.37 4.04
N GLU A 27 15.73 -13.91 5.20
CA GLU A 27 15.10 -15.23 5.30
C GLU A 27 13.70 -15.26 4.68
N LEU A 28 12.89 -14.22 4.92
CA LEU A 28 11.58 -14.07 4.26
C LEU A 28 11.74 -14.03 2.74
N LYS A 29 12.63 -13.17 2.20
CA LYS A 29 12.83 -13.05 0.76
C LYS A 29 13.38 -14.33 0.13
N ARG A 30 14.19 -15.11 0.86
CA ARG A 30 14.62 -16.44 0.44
C ARG A 30 13.41 -17.37 0.27
N MET A 31 12.52 -17.44 1.26
CA MET A 31 11.31 -18.27 1.20
C MET A 31 10.37 -17.83 0.06
N GLU A 32 10.12 -16.52 -0.08
CA GLU A 32 9.30 -15.98 -1.18
C GLU A 32 9.89 -16.36 -2.56
N SER A 33 11.21 -16.25 -2.72
CA SER A 33 11.90 -16.58 -3.97
C SER A 33 11.79 -18.07 -4.29
N GLU A 34 12.00 -18.94 -3.31
CA GLU A 34 11.86 -20.39 -3.45
C GLU A 34 10.43 -20.79 -3.81
N ARG A 35 9.44 -20.15 -3.19
CA ARG A 35 8.03 -20.36 -3.54
C ARG A 35 7.73 -19.89 -4.96
N ARG A 36 8.13 -18.67 -5.35
CA ARG A 36 7.91 -18.16 -6.71
C ARG A 36 8.53 -19.07 -7.76
N ALA A 37 9.71 -19.63 -7.49
CA ALA A 37 10.38 -20.56 -8.40
C ALA A 37 9.65 -21.90 -8.54
N LYS A 38 9.02 -22.41 -7.47
CA LYS A 38 8.27 -23.68 -7.47
C LYS A 38 6.80 -23.53 -7.87
N GLY A 39 6.26 -22.32 -7.76
CA GLY A 39 4.82 -22.06 -7.81
C GLY A 39 4.11 -22.53 -6.53
N GLY A 40 2.92 -21.96 -6.28
CA GLY A 40 2.05 -22.35 -5.16
C GLY A 40 1.90 -21.29 -4.06
N GLU A 41 1.21 -21.69 -3.01
CA GLU A 41 0.84 -20.83 -1.88
C GLU A 41 1.98 -20.67 -0.85
N PRO A 42 2.02 -19.56 -0.11
CA PRO A 42 2.94 -19.36 1.02
C PRO A 42 2.88 -20.50 2.03
N SER A 43 4.04 -20.95 2.49
CA SER A 43 4.10 -21.90 3.60
C SER A 43 3.70 -21.23 4.91
N GLN A 44 3.27 -22.00 5.91
CA GLN A 44 2.95 -21.46 7.23
C GLN A 44 4.13 -20.69 7.86
N MET A 45 5.35 -21.20 7.67
CA MET A 45 6.58 -20.54 8.14
C MET A 45 6.84 -19.21 7.42
N GLU A 46 6.55 -19.12 6.12
CA GLU A 46 6.65 -17.88 5.34
C GLU A 46 5.63 -16.85 5.83
N ILE A 47 4.37 -17.27 6.04
CA ILE A 47 3.30 -16.42 6.56
C ILE A 47 3.67 -15.87 7.93
N GLU A 48 4.15 -16.72 8.84
CA GLU A 48 4.55 -16.31 10.18
C GLU A 48 5.74 -15.34 10.15
N ALA A 49 6.71 -15.57 9.28
CA ALA A 49 7.85 -14.66 9.12
C ALA A 49 7.42 -13.28 8.60
N ASP A 50 6.56 -13.24 7.58
CA ASP A 50 6.00 -11.99 7.05
C ASP A 50 5.19 -11.24 8.11
N GLN A 51 4.27 -11.92 8.81
CA GLN A 51 3.46 -11.33 9.87
C GLN A 51 4.33 -10.76 11.00
N LYS A 52 5.41 -11.45 11.37
CA LYS A 52 6.33 -10.98 12.41
C LYS A 52 7.02 -9.67 12.03
N ILE A 53 7.39 -9.52 10.76
CA ILE A 53 8.01 -8.29 10.23
C ILE A 53 6.96 -7.18 10.15
N ARG A 54 5.79 -7.47 9.59
CA ARG A 54 4.68 -6.50 9.43
C ARG A 54 4.22 -5.93 10.76
N ASN A 55 4.13 -6.76 11.79
CA ASN A 55 3.67 -6.37 13.12
C ASN A 55 4.80 -5.91 14.05
N TRP A 56 6.02 -5.77 13.54
CA TRP A 56 7.11 -5.20 14.35
C TRP A 56 6.74 -3.79 14.85
N PRO A 57 6.93 -3.49 16.15
CA PRO A 57 6.59 -2.18 16.71
C PRO A 57 7.21 -1.03 15.93
N ARG A 58 6.40 -0.03 15.60
CA ARG A 58 6.84 1.14 14.83
C ARG A 58 6.90 2.37 15.73
N THR A 59 7.95 3.13 15.54
CA THR A 59 8.19 4.42 16.16
C THR A 59 8.62 5.40 15.07
N PRO A 60 8.47 6.72 15.26
CA PRO A 60 9.00 7.71 14.32
C PRO A 60 10.50 7.55 14.04
N GLU A 61 11.26 7.05 15.01
CA GLU A 61 12.69 6.85 14.91
C GLU A 61 13.04 5.64 14.03
N ASN A 62 12.36 4.51 14.25
CA ASN A 62 12.66 3.25 13.55
C ASN A 62 11.95 3.13 12.18
N ASP A 63 10.84 3.82 11.96
CA ASP A 63 10.10 3.79 10.70
C ASP A 63 9.50 5.17 10.35
N PRO A 64 10.35 6.14 9.96
CA PRO A 64 9.89 7.46 9.52
C PRO A 64 9.07 7.41 8.23
N TYR A 65 9.24 6.37 7.40
CA TYR A 65 8.47 6.22 6.16
C TYR A 65 6.99 6.00 6.48
N ARG A 66 6.68 5.09 7.41
CA ARG A 66 5.31 4.87 7.89
C ARG A 66 4.71 6.17 8.43
N MET A 67 5.43 6.90 9.28
CA MET A 67 4.92 8.15 9.86
C MET A 67 4.64 9.20 8.77
N GLY A 68 5.52 9.30 7.76
CA GLY A 68 5.33 10.20 6.62
C GLY A 68 4.09 9.83 5.81
N LEU A 69 3.87 8.55 5.55
CA LEU A 69 2.68 8.07 4.83
C LEU A 69 1.40 8.30 5.63
N GLU A 70 1.38 8.03 6.94
CA GLU A 70 0.22 8.30 7.79
C GLU A 70 -0.08 9.80 7.86
N SER A 71 0.96 10.65 7.88
CA SER A 71 0.79 12.12 7.80
C SER A 71 0.20 12.55 6.46
N LEU A 72 0.66 11.96 5.35
CA LEU A 72 0.07 12.17 4.03
C LEU A 72 -1.40 11.73 3.99
N ALA A 73 -1.72 10.60 4.63
CA ALA A 73 -3.08 10.09 4.71
C ALA A 73 -4.01 11.09 5.43
N VAL A 74 -3.57 11.70 6.53
CA VAL A 74 -4.34 12.75 7.22
C VAL A 74 -4.61 13.94 6.30
N GLN A 75 -3.62 14.37 5.50
CA GLN A 75 -3.82 15.45 4.53
C GLN A 75 -4.80 15.03 3.42
N LEU A 76 -4.67 13.81 2.90
CA LEU A 76 -5.55 13.28 1.86
C LEU A 76 -6.99 13.12 2.35
N GLU A 77 -7.19 12.67 3.59
CA GLU A 77 -8.52 12.50 4.18
C GLU A 77 -9.31 13.81 4.16
N SER A 78 -8.64 14.95 4.38
CA SER A 78 -9.27 16.28 4.33
C SER A 78 -9.70 16.72 2.91
N LEU A 79 -9.22 16.03 1.87
CA LEU A 79 -9.55 16.29 0.46
C LEU A 79 -10.61 15.32 -0.07
N LEU A 80 -10.95 14.27 0.68
CA LEU A 80 -12.02 13.33 0.37
C LEU A 80 -13.35 13.85 0.92
N GLU A 81 -14.46 13.40 0.34
CA GLU A 81 -15.80 13.86 0.74
C GLU A 81 -16.41 12.92 1.78
N ASP A 82 -16.91 11.77 1.33
CA ASP A 82 -17.58 10.79 2.20
C ASP A 82 -16.84 9.45 2.25
N GLU A 83 -15.69 9.33 1.57
CA GLU A 83 -14.90 8.12 1.56
C GLU A 83 -14.18 7.92 2.89
N ARG A 84 -14.30 6.73 3.47
CA ARG A 84 -13.38 6.33 4.55
C ARG A 84 -11.99 6.09 3.96
N LEU A 85 -10.98 6.80 4.47
CA LEU A 85 -9.59 6.52 4.13
C LEU A 85 -8.99 5.47 5.06
N VAL A 86 -8.27 4.51 4.49
CA VAL A 86 -7.46 3.51 5.21
C VAL A 86 -6.07 3.45 4.57
N VAL A 87 -5.03 3.30 5.38
CA VAL A 87 -3.66 3.08 4.90
C VAL A 87 -3.36 1.58 4.89
N ALA A 88 -2.72 1.10 3.82
CA ALA A 88 -2.22 -0.27 3.71
C ALA A 88 -0.80 -0.29 3.12
N TYR A 89 -0.11 -1.41 3.26
CA TYR A 89 1.27 -1.55 2.82
C TYR A 89 1.47 -2.79 1.94
N ASN A 90 2.21 -2.63 0.84
CA ASN A 90 2.61 -3.73 -0.03
C ASN A 90 3.39 -4.79 0.75
N GLU A 91 4.43 -4.37 1.47
CA GLU A 91 5.34 -5.27 2.16
C GLU A 91 5.78 -4.75 3.52
N PHE A 92 6.25 -5.68 4.36
CA PHE A 92 6.95 -5.42 5.62
C PHE A 92 6.23 -4.61 6.70
N CYS A 93 5.08 -4.00 6.45
CA CYS A 93 4.30 -3.24 7.41
C CYS A 93 2.84 -3.71 7.39
N SER A 94 2.16 -3.48 8.51
CA SER A 94 0.74 -3.79 8.73
C SER A 94 -0.10 -2.50 8.74
N PRO A 95 -1.35 -2.52 8.24
CA PRO A 95 -2.04 -3.65 7.62
C PRO A 95 -1.60 -3.90 6.17
N SER A 96 -1.73 -5.13 5.69
CA SER A 96 -1.56 -5.45 4.26
C SER A 96 -2.77 -4.97 3.44
N ILE A 97 -2.65 -4.95 2.11
CA ILE A 97 -3.77 -4.67 1.20
C ILE A 97 -4.92 -5.66 1.44
N GLU A 98 -4.60 -6.95 1.57
CA GLU A 98 -5.60 -8.00 1.83
C GLU A 98 -6.37 -7.75 3.12
N MET A 99 -5.66 -7.42 4.21
CA MET A 99 -6.26 -7.14 5.51
C MET A 99 -7.19 -5.92 5.43
N ALA A 100 -6.69 -4.80 4.89
CA ALA A 100 -7.45 -3.56 4.82
C ALA A 100 -8.74 -3.72 3.98
N VAL A 101 -8.65 -4.39 2.82
CA VAL A 101 -9.83 -4.61 1.97
C VAL A 101 -10.79 -5.62 2.60
N THR A 102 -10.29 -6.67 3.26
CA THR A 102 -11.13 -7.65 3.96
C THR A 102 -11.91 -6.99 5.09
N ASP A 103 -11.26 -6.15 5.89
CA ASP A 103 -11.92 -5.44 7.00
C ASP A 103 -13.00 -4.50 6.48
N LEU A 104 -12.70 -3.70 5.44
CA LEU A 104 -13.67 -2.81 4.80
C LEU A 104 -14.86 -3.59 4.22
N ALA A 105 -14.62 -4.70 3.52
CA ALA A 105 -15.69 -5.52 2.96
C ALA A 105 -16.59 -6.10 4.05
N ASN A 106 -16.00 -6.60 5.16
CA ASN A 106 -16.74 -7.12 6.32
C ASN A 106 -17.57 -6.04 7.03
N GLU A 107 -17.10 -4.79 7.01
CA GLU A 107 -17.84 -3.63 7.54
C GLU A 107 -18.96 -3.11 6.60
N GLY A 108 -19.11 -3.75 5.44
CA GLY A 108 -20.15 -3.45 4.45
C GLY A 108 -19.82 -2.31 3.50
N PHE A 109 -18.54 -1.98 3.31
CA PHE A 109 -18.12 -1.09 2.22
C PHE A 109 -18.27 -1.82 0.88
N SER A 110 -19.06 -1.25 -0.03
CA SER A 110 -19.38 -1.87 -1.32
C SER A 110 -18.69 -1.19 -2.50
N GLN A 111 -18.01 -0.06 -2.27
CA GLN A 111 -17.13 0.60 -3.24
C GLN A 111 -15.79 0.88 -2.56
N ILE A 112 -14.73 0.22 -3.04
CA ILE A 112 -13.39 0.30 -2.46
C ILE A 112 -12.42 0.67 -3.58
N ALA A 113 -11.91 1.90 -3.54
CA ALA A 113 -10.86 2.35 -4.44
C ALA A 113 -9.49 2.12 -3.77
N LEU A 114 -8.54 1.58 -4.52
CA LEU A 114 -7.15 1.42 -4.10
C LEU A 114 -6.29 2.39 -4.89
N VAL A 115 -5.33 3.04 -4.25
CA VAL A 115 -4.40 3.97 -4.90
C VAL A 115 -3.02 3.86 -4.26
N THR A 116 -1.96 3.85 -5.07
CA THR A 116 -0.58 3.71 -4.59
C THR A 116 0.14 5.05 -4.52
N THR A 117 1.09 5.21 -3.59
CA THR A 117 2.03 6.35 -3.60
C THR A 117 3.17 6.19 -4.61
N MET A 118 3.30 5.03 -5.25
CA MET A 118 4.30 4.76 -6.28
C MET A 118 3.79 5.26 -7.64
N VAL A 119 3.88 6.57 -7.87
CA VAL A 119 3.16 7.27 -8.97
C VAL A 119 3.73 7.09 -10.38
N THR A 120 4.88 6.43 -10.54
CA THR A 120 5.56 6.26 -11.84
C THR A 120 5.42 4.82 -12.36
N PRO A 121 4.97 4.61 -13.61
CA PRO A 121 4.94 3.28 -14.24
C PRO A 121 6.32 2.64 -14.42
N GLY A 122 6.33 1.32 -14.59
CA GLY A 122 7.52 0.48 -14.79
C GLY A 122 8.00 -0.24 -13.53
N GLY A 123 7.31 -0.09 -12.40
CA GLY A 123 7.66 -0.73 -11.13
C GLY A 123 6.92 -2.05 -10.89
N SER A 124 7.62 -3.08 -10.40
CA SER A 124 7.04 -4.42 -10.15
C SER A 124 5.84 -4.39 -9.18
N HIS A 125 5.87 -3.52 -8.18
CA HIS A 125 4.77 -3.40 -7.22
C HIS A 125 3.50 -2.82 -7.87
N ALA A 126 3.60 -1.62 -8.45
CA ALA A 126 2.43 -0.90 -8.96
C ALA A 126 1.84 -1.55 -10.23
N ASP A 127 2.67 -2.11 -11.11
CA ASP A 127 2.24 -2.72 -12.37
C ASP A 127 1.94 -4.22 -12.28
N GLY A 128 2.47 -4.92 -11.26
CA GLY A 128 2.35 -6.37 -11.13
C GLY A 128 1.64 -6.78 -9.84
N GLU A 129 2.31 -6.62 -8.71
CA GLU A 129 1.86 -7.21 -7.44
C GLU A 129 0.51 -6.66 -6.95
N ILE A 130 0.29 -5.34 -7.02
CA ILE A 130 -0.98 -4.74 -6.58
C ILE A 130 -2.14 -5.18 -7.48
N PRO A 131 -2.05 -5.12 -8.83
CA PRO A 131 -3.07 -5.68 -9.71
C PRO A 131 -3.39 -7.16 -9.45
N GLU A 132 -2.39 -8.00 -9.21
CA GLU A 132 -2.59 -9.41 -8.88
C GLU A 132 -3.38 -9.59 -7.58
N GLU A 133 -3.04 -8.81 -6.54
CA GLU A 133 -3.73 -8.85 -5.26
C GLU A 133 -5.18 -8.34 -5.37
N VAL A 134 -5.40 -7.26 -6.13
CA VAL A 134 -6.73 -6.74 -6.44
C VAL A 134 -7.58 -7.78 -7.15
N ALA A 135 -7.02 -8.52 -8.12
CA ALA A 135 -7.74 -9.57 -8.83
C ALA A 135 -8.16 -10.74 -7.90
N LYS A 136 -7.34 -11.09 -6.91
CA LYS A 136 -7.72 -12.08 -5.88
C LYS A 136 -8.85 -11.56 -4.99
N LEU A 137 -8.75 -10.30 -4.55
CA LEU A 137 -9.74 -9.67 -3.68
C LEU A 137 -11.10 -9.49 -4.37
N GLN A 138 -11.11 -9.13 -5.66
CA GLN A 138 -12.34 -9.08 -6.47
C GLN A 138 -13.04 -10.43 -6.56
N LYS A 139 -12.29 -11.54 -6.67
CA LYS A 139 -12.86 -12.90 -6.66
C LYS A 139 -13.40 -13.28 -5.28
N ARG A 140 -12.72 -12.85 -4.21
CA ARG A 140 -13.11 -13.14 -2.82
C ARG A 140 -14.34 -12.35 -2.38
N PHE A 141 -14.50 -11.12 -2.85
CA PHE A 141 -15.59 -10.21 -2.48
C PHE A 141 -16.37 -9.76 -3.74
N PRO A 142 -17.13 -10.67 -4.40
CA PRO A 142 -17.80 -10.37 -5.67
C PRO A 142 -18.89 -9.29 -5.55
N ASP A 143 -19.42 -9.06 -4.34
CA ASP A 143 -20.43 -8.05 -4.07
C ASP A 143 -19.84 -6.65 -3.83
N ALA A 144 -18.52 -6.53 -3.65
CA ALA A 144 -17.82 -5.27 -3.48
C ALA A 144 -17.16 -4.83 -4.80
N GLN A 145 -17.38 -3.57 -5.20
CA GLN A 145 -16.69 -2.97 -6.33
C GLN A 145 -15.30 -2.51 -5.90
N ILE A 146 -14.32 -3.39 -6.06
CA ILE A 146 -12.92 -3.13 -5.75
C ILE A 146 -12.22 -2.65 -7.02
N ARG A 147 -11.66 -1.43 -7.03
CA ARG A 147 -10.99 -0.85 -8.20
C ARG A 147 -9.64 -0.27 -7.83
N TYR A 148 -8.64 -0.52 -8.66
CA TYR A 148 -7.31 0.07 -8.52
C TYR A 148 -7.17 1.27 -9.45
N ALA A 149 -6.93 2.45 -8.88
CA ALA A 149 -6.77 3.72 -9.59
C ALA A 149 -5.35 3.85 -10.14
N TRP A 150 -5.07 3.11 -11.23
CA TRP A 150 -3.77 3.03 -11.87
C TRP A 150 -3.92 2.87 -13.40
N PRO A 151 -3.02 3.45 -14.22
CA PRO A 151 -1.90 4.32 -13.88
C PRO A 151 -2.30 5.76 -13.53
N PHE A 152 -1.37 6.52 -12.94
CA PHE A 152 -1.53 7.96 -12.76
C PHE A 152 -1.41 8.71 -14.10
N ASP A 153 -2.14 9.82 -14.23
CA ASP A 153 -1.91 10.78 -15.29
C ASP A 153 -0.55 11.47 -15.08
N LEU A 154 0.39 11.18 -15.97
CA LEU A 154 1.76 11.72 -15.89
C LEU A 154 1.82 13.24 -16.00
N SER A 155 0.83 13.89 -16.63
CA SER A 155 0.76 15.37 -16.65
C SER A 155 0.53 15.92 -15.24
N LYS A 156 -0.31 15.25 -14.43
CA LYS A 156 -0.58 15.61 -13.04
C LYS A 156 0.58 15.28 -12.11
N VAL A 157 1.27 14.17 -12.33
CA VAL A 157 2.52 13.86 -11.62
C VAL A 157 3.58 14.92 -11.92
N ALA A 158 3.72 15.34 -13.19
CA ALA A 158 4.64 16.40 -13.57
C ALA A 158 4.26 17.76 -12.94
N GLU A 159 2.97 18.09 -12.84
CA GLU A 159 2.50 19.29 -12.12
C GLU A 159 2.88 19.26 -10.63
N LEU A 160 2.72 18.12 -9.96
CA LEU A 160 3.15 17.94 -8.56
C LEU A 160 4.67 18.15 -8.40
N ILE A 161 5.47 17.53 -9.27
CA ILE A 161 6.93 17.67 -9.24
C ILE A 161 7.32 19.12 -9.54
N LYS A 162 6.69 19.76 -10.54
CA LYS A 162 6.89 21.17 -10.88
C LYS A 162 6.58 22.08 -9.68
N TYR A 163 5.48 21.81 -8.97
CA TYR A 163 5.15 22.54 -7.75
C TYR A 163 6.28 22.46 -6.74
N GLN A 164 6.83 21.27 -6.47
CA GLN A 164 7.95 21.11 -5.54
C GLN A 164 9.22 21.84 -6.01
N VAL A 165 9.55 21.77 -7.31
CA VAL A 165 10.71 22.49 -7.88
C VAL A 165 10.55 24.01 -7.72
N SER A 166 9.33 24.53 -7.87
CA SER A 166 9.05 25.97 -7.72
C SER A 166 9.24 26.50 -6.30
N GLN A 167 9.37 25.62 -5.30
CA GLN A 167 9.67 26.01 -3.92
C GLN A 167 11.17 26.27 -3.69
N ILE A 168 12.01 26.01 -4.69
CA ILE A 168 13.46 26.23 -4.62
C ILE A 168 13.78 27.53 -5.36
N GLU A 169 14.55 28.41 -4.71
CA GLU A 169 15.18 29.53 -5.41
C GLU A 169 16.33 28.98 -6.26
N PHE A 170 16.26 29.17 -7.58
CA PHE A 170 17.41 28.95 -8.43
C PHE A 170 18.44 30.05 -8.14
N PHE A 171 19.70 29.64 -7.91
CA PHE A 171 20.79 30.57 -7.62
C PHE A 171 20.81 31.72 -8.64
N SER A 172 20.80 32.95 -8.15
CA SER A 172 21.05 34.14 -8.97
C SER A 172 22.54 34.20 -9.28
N GLU A 173 22.91 34.39 -10.57
CA GLU A 173 24.28 34.75 -10.95
C GLU A 173 24.67 36.15 -10.44
#